data_AF-A0A954HCB6-F1
#
_entry.id   AF-A0A954HCB6-F1
#
_cell.length_a   1.000
_cell.length_b   1.000
_cell.length_c   1.000
_cell.angle_alpha   90.00
_cell.angle_beta   90.00
_cell.angle_gamma   90.00
#
_symmetry.space_group_name_H-M   'P 1'
#
loop_
_entity.id
_entity.type
_entity.pdbx_description
1 polymer ?
#
loop_
_entity_poly.entity_id
_entity_poly.type
_entity_poly.pdbx_seq_one_letter_code
_entity_poly.pdbx_strand_id
1 'polypeptide(L)'
;AFLDGDKLRRFDAVLANPPYSIKAWDRAAWQSDKWGRNRYGTPPQGRADFAFWQHILASMKPDTGRCAILFPHGVLFRDEEADMRTKMIQADVIEAVLGLGPNLFYNSPMEACVVICRSKKPKDRIGKILFIDAVNEVTRERAQSFLTAAHIDRIVNAYRAFGGEAGFTAVVTLNEIASKQNNLSIPLYVKRTNASTGPDLASALRVWRTSSGQLKAAAAELFE
;
A
#
# COMPACT_ATOMS: atom_id res chain seq x y z
N ALA A 1 3.96 4.55 23.49
CA ALA A 1 4.56 5.55 22.58
C ALA A 1 5.90 5.97 23.16
N PHE A 2 6.89 6.30 22.32
CA PHE A 2 8.14 6.90 22.80
C PHE A 2 7.90 8.37 23.09
N LEU A 3 8.26 8.82 24.29
CA LEU A 3 8.02 10.17 24.76
C LEU A 3 9.34 10.90 25.01
N ASP A 4 9.31 12.20 24.78
CA ASP A 4 10.33 13.16 25.19
C ASP A 4 9.63 14.24 26.02
N GLY A 5 9.56 13.99 27.33
CA GLY A 5 8.65 14.69 28.25
C GLY A 5 7.18 14.55 27.81
N ASP A 6 6.51 15.68 27.61
CA ASP A 6 5.09 15.75 27.26
C ASP A 6 4.84 15.73 25.73
N LYS A 7 5.81 15.27 24.94
CA LYS A 7 5.69 15.19 23.49
C LYS A 7 6.07 13.81 22.98
N LEU A 8 5.52 13.44 21.82
CA LEU A 8 6.00 12.27 21.10
C LEU A 8 7.47 12.48 20.70
N ARG A 9 8.31 11.51 21.04
CA ARG A 9 9.69 11.47 20.54
C ARG A 9 9.66 11.30 19.03
N ARG A 10 10.48 12.09 18.33
CA ARG A 10 10.54 12.11 16.86
C ARG A 10 11.90 11.63 16.34
N PHE A 11 11.87 10.96 15.19
CA PHE A 11 13.03 10.29 14.61
C PHE A 11 13.28 10.76 13.16
N ASP A 12 14.54 10.72 12.73
CA ASP A 12 14.92 11.00 11.34
C ASP A 12 14.50 9.87 10.40
N ALA A 13 14.53 8.62 10.87
CA ALA A 13 14.17 7.44 10.10
C ALA A 13 13.28 6.51 10.93
N VAL A 14 12.20 6.00 10.33
CA VAL A 14 11.34 4.98 10.93
C VAL A 14 11.17 3.83 9.93
N LEU A 15 11.50 2.61 10.33
CA LEU A 15 11.23 1.39 9.57
C LEU A 15 10.19 0.59 10.34
N ALA A 16 9.11 0.18 9.68
CA ALA A 16 8.01 -0.48 10.38
C ALA A 16 7.38 -1.59 9.53
N ASN A 17 7.10 -2.71 10.19
CA ASN A 17 6.23 -3.78 9.70
C ASN A 17 5.09 -3.93 10.72
N PRO A 18 4.10 -3.01 10.72
CA PRO A 18 3.00 -3.08 11.66
C PRO A 18 2.17 -4.36 11.42
N PRO A 19 1.56 -4.93 12.46
CA PRO A 19 0.64 -6.05 12.31
C PRO A 19 -0.54 -5.67 11.42
N TYR A 20 -0.86 -6.53 10.45
CA TYR A 20 -1.84 -6.22 9.43
C TYR A 20 -3.28 -6.35 9.93
N SER A 21 -4.08 -5.31 9.69
CA SER A 21 -5.53 -5.33 9.83
C SER A 21 -6.02 -5.87 11.18
N ILE A 22 -5.40 -5.40 12.27
CA ILE A 22 -5.86 -5.69 13.63
C ILE A 22 -7.33 -5.27 13.77
N LYS A 23 -8.16 -6.23 14.18
CA LYS A 23 -9.60 -6.02 14.47
C LYS A 23 -9.85 -5.51 15.90
N ALA A 24 -9.06 -5.98 16.85
CA ALA A 24 -9.19 -5.60 18.25
C ALA A 24 -8.18 -4.49 18.57
N TRP A 25 -8.61 -3.23 18.45
CA TRP A 25 -7.81 -2.06 18.82
C TRP A 25 -8.71 -0.99 19.45
N ASP A 26 -8.14 -0.15 20.30
CA ASP A 26 -8.88 0.88 21.00
C ASP A 26 -9.13 2.11 20.10
N ARG A 27 -10.19 2.02 19.32
CA ARG A 27 -10.61 3.08 18.40
C ARG A 27 -11.11 4.32 19.15
N ALA A 28 -11.75 4.15 20.30
CA ALA A 28 -12.27 5.26 21.10
C ALA A 28 -11.13 6.13 21.66
N ALA A 29 -10.07 5.49 22.18
CA ALA A 29 -8.86 6.20 22.59
C ALA A 29 -8.17 6.88 21.41
N TRP A 30 -8.22 6.30 20.21
CA TRP A 30 -7.65 6.92 19.02
C TRP A 30 -8.41 8.16 18.55
N GLN A 31 -9.74 8.17 18.66
CA GLN A 31 -10.56 9.35 18.31
C GLN A 31 -10.22 10.57 19.17
N SER A 32 -9.89 10.34 20.44
CA SER A 32 -9.54 11.36 21.42
C SER A 32 -8.03 11.40 21.71
N ASP A 33 -7.20 11.01 20.73
CA ASP A 33 -5.77 10.86 20.93
C ASP A 33 -5.09 12.17 21.36
N LYS A 34 -4.67 12.24 22.62
CA LYS A 34 -4.00 13.41 23.22
C LYS A 34 -2.71 13.82 22.52
N TRP A 35 -2.12 12.94 21.73
CA TRP A 35 -0.87 13.19 21.00
C TRP A 35 -1.10 13.73 19.59
N GLY A 36 -2.35 13.88 19.15
CA GLY A 36 -2.71 14.40 17.82
C GLY A 36 -2.27 13.49 16.67
N ARG A 37 -2.10 12.17 16.91
CA ARG A 37 -1.69 11.22 15.88
C ARG A 37 -2.77 11.02 14.83
N ASN A 38 -4.04 11.12 15.21
CA ASN A 38 -5.24 10.94 14.40
C ASN A 38 -5.54 12.10 13.40
N ARG A 39 -4.51 12.83 12.96
CA ARG A 39 -4.61 14.05 12.14
C ARG A 39 -5.32 13.89 10.79
N TYR A 40 -5.33 12.69 10.22
CA TYR A 40 -5.99 12.40 8.94
C TYR A 40 -7.34 11.70 9.12
N GLY A 41 -7.63 11.20 10.32
CA GLY A 41 -8.90 10.59 10.67
C GLY A 41 -8.76 9.36 11.58
N THR A 42 -9.90 8.73 11.83
CA THR A 42 -9.99 7.51 12.64
C THR A 42 -10.36 6.33 11.75
N PRO A 43 -9.48 5.31 11.63
CA PRO A 43 -9.77 4.08 10.88
C PRO A 43 -11.00 3.31 11.41
N PRO A 44 -11.57 2.38 10.63
CA PRO A 44 -12.69 1.55 11.08
C PRO A 44 -12.25 0.54 12.17
N GLN A 45 -13.19 0.10 13.02
CA GLN A 45 -12.92 -0.81 14.13
C GLN A 45 -12.22 -2.11 13.68
N GLY A 46 -12.46 -2.59 12.45
CA GLY A 46 -11.84 -3.81 11.92
C GLY A 46 -10.45 -3.65 11.29
N ARG A 47 -9.90 -2.44 11.16
CA ARG A 47 -8.63 -2.17 10.47
C ARG A 47 -7.83 -1.07 11.16
N ALA A 48 -6.76 -1.45 11.86
CA ALA A 48 -5.85 -0.48 12.49
C ALA A 48 -4.74 0.06 11.56
N ASP A 49 -4.68 -0.35 10.28
CA ASP A 49 -3.54 -0.08 9.38
C ASP A 49 -3.23 1.43 9.28
N PHE A 50 -4.25 2.27 9.05
CA PHE A 50 -4.10 3.72 9.00
C PHE A 50 -3.82 4.37 10.37
N ALA A 51 -4.11 3.70 11.49
CA ALA A 51 -3.71 4.19 12.82
C ALA A 51 -2.20 4.03 12.99
N PHE A 52 -1.63 2.89 12.59
CA PHE A 52 -0.18 2.70 12.57
C PHE A 52 0.49 3.66 11.61
N TRP A 53 -0.04 3.83 10.39
CA TRP A 53 0.53 4.76 9.43
C TRP A 53 0.60 6.18 9.99
N GLN A 54 -0.51 6.67 10.54
CA GLN A 54 -0.60 7.98 11.19
C GLN A 54 0.34 8.11 12.39
N HIS A 55 0.43 7.08 13.24
CA HIS A 55 1.35 7.06 14.36
C HIS A 55 2.81 7.19 13.91
N ILE A 56 3.20 6.46 12.85
CA ILE A 56 4.54 6.52 12.28
C ILE A 56 4.83 7.91 11.76
N LEU A 57 3.90 8.51 11.00
CA LEU A 57 4.07 9.87 10.48
C LEU A 57 4.21 10.91 11.60
N ALA A 58 3.42 10.81 12.67
CA ALA A 58 3.52 11.69 13.83
C ALA A 58 4.85 11.54 14.61
N SER A 59 5.51 10.40 14.45
CA SER A 59 6.81 10.10 15.07
C SER A 59 8.00 10.50 14.19
N MET A 60 7.77 11.07 13.00
CA MET A 60 8.84 11.58 12.14
C MET A 60 9.20 13.03 12.51
N LYS A 61 10.50 13.38 12.39
CA LYS A 61 10.92 14.79 12.47
C LYS A 61 10.34 15.60 11.30
N PRO A 62 9.88 16.85 11.51
CA PRO A 62 9.24 17.66 10.46
C PRO A 62 10.12 17.97 9.24
N ASP A 63 11.42 18.15 9.42
CA ASP A 63 12.30 18.57 8.31
C ASP A 63 13.08 17.42 7.65
N THR A 64 13.46 16.42 8.44
CA THR A 64 14.38 15.34 8.02
C THR A 64 13.74 13.95 8.02
N GLY A 65 12.56 13.83 8.62
CA GLY A 65 11.89 12.57 8.85
C GLY A 65 11.52 11.84 7.56
N ARG A 66 11.79 10.54 7.56
CA ARG A 66 11.40 9.60 6.51
C ARG A 66 11.04 8.25 7.09
N CYS A 67 10.15 7.53 6.43
CA CYS A 67 9.83 6.16 6.81
C CYS A 67 9.65 5.24 5.62
N ALA A 68 9.84 3.95 5.86
CA ALA A 68 9.41 2.88 4.97
C ALA A 68 8.54 1.92 5.78
N ILE A 69 7.31 1.73 5.33
CA ILE A 69 6.29 0.96 6.05
C ILE A 69 5.82 -0.17 5.17
N LEU A 70 5.88 -1.39 5.70
CA LEU A 70 5.39 -2.58 5.03
C LEU A 70 3.89 -2.76 5.34
N PHE A 71 3.06 -2.85 4.30
CA PHE A 71 1.62 -2.93 4.41
C PHE A 71 1.04 -3.99 3.46
N PRO A 72 -0.19 -4.48 3.72
CA PRO A 72 -0.97 -5.18 2.72
C PRO A 72 -1.48 -4.19 1.66
N HIS A 73 -1.67 -4.64 0.42
CA HIS A 73 -2.13 -3.77 -0.68
C HIS A 73 -3.44 -3.04 -0.41
N GLY A 74 -4.31 -3.56 0.45
CA GLY A 74 -5.61 -2.94 0.76
C GLY A 74 -5.53 -1.48 1.23
N VAL A 75 -4.44 -1.08 1.91
CA VAL A 75 -4.26 0.32 2.35
C VAL A 75 -4.25 1.32 1.18
N LEU A 76 -3.93 0.83 -0.02
CA LEU A 76 -3.80 1.64 -1.23
C LEU A 76 -5.15 1.99 -1.87
N PHE A 77 -6.22 1.23 -1.60
CA PHE A 77 -7.45 1.35 -2.38
C PHE A 77 -8.77 1.12 -1.61
N ARG A 78 -8.77 0.63 -0.37
CA ARG A 78 -10.02 0.40 0.38
C ARG A 78 -10.85 1.68 0.52
N ASP A 79 -12.16 1.56 0.33
CA ASP A 79 -13.10 2.68 0.32
C ASP A 79 -13.29 3.29 1.72
N GLU A 80 -13.38 2.45 2.75
CA GLU A 80 -13.56 2.86 4.16
C GLU A 80 -12.44 3.79 4.67
N GLU A 81 -11.27 3.77 4.01
CA GLU A 81 -10.07 4.53 4.36
C GLU A 81 -9.76 5.64 3.32
N ALA A 82 -10.64 5.84 2.33
CA ALA A 82 -10.41 6.74 1.20
C ALA A 82 -10.24 8.21 1.60
N ASP A 83 -11.00 8.68 2.60
CA ASP A 83 -10.87 10.05 3.12
C ASP A 83 -9.50 10.29 3.76
N MET A 84 -9.03 9.36 4.61
CA MET A 84 -7.70 9.45 5.22
C MET A 84 -6.61 9.42 4.15
N ARG A 85 -6.72 8.50 3.18
CA ARG A 85 -5.79 8.40 2.05
C ARG A 85 -5.73 9.69 1.24
N THR A 86 -6.89 10.28 0.93
CA THR A 86 -7.00 11.56 0.22
C THR A 86 -6.27 12.67 0.97
N LYS A 87 -6.51 12.82 2.28
CA LYS A 87 -5.84 13.84 3.10
C LYS A 87 -4.33 13.64 3.16
N MET A 88 -3.85 12.39 3.18
CA MET A 88 -2.42 12.07 3.17
C MET A 88 -1.76 12.38 1.82
N ILE A 89 -2.45 12.10 0.71
CA ILE A 89 -1.98 12.45 -0.64
C ILE A 89 -1.91 13.98 -0.78
N GLN A 90 -2.94 14.70 -0.34
CA GLN A 90 -2.98 16.17 -0.37
C GLN A 90 -1.91 16.81 0.52
N ALA A 91 -1.57 16.18 1.65
CA ALA A 91 -0.47 16.61 2.50
C ALA A 91 0.92 16.32 1.91
N ASP A 92 0.99 15.68 0.73
CA ASP A 92 2.20 15.37 -0.02
C ASP A 92 3.26 14.60 0.79
N VAL A 93 2.83 13.77 1.75
CA VAL A 93 3.75 13.02 2.63
C VAL A 93 4.25 11.71 2.01
N ILE A 94 3.52 11.15 1.05
CA ILE A 94 3.83 9.85 0.43
C ILE A 94 4.80 10.07 -0.73
N GLU A 95 6.04 9.58 -0.62
CA GLU A 95 7.08 9.74 -1.64
C GLU A 95 7.07 8.63 -2.69
N ALA A 96 6.86 7.38 -2.26
CA ALA A 96 6.79 6.25 -3.18
C ALA A 96 5.91 5.11 -2.65
N VAL A 97 5.38 4.31 -3.58
CA VAL A 97 4.66 3.06 -3.33
C VAL A 97 5.36 1.95 -4.13
N LEU A 98 5.93 0.99 -3.43
CA LEU A 98 6.65 -0.15 -3.98
C LEU A 98 5.82 -1.42 -3.78
N GLY A 99 5.47 -2.11 -4.86
CA GLY A 99 4.86 -3.44 -4.82
C GLY A 99 5.94 -4.51 -4.83
N LEU A 100 5.81 -5.50 -3.94
CA LEU A 100 6.74 -6.62 -3.85
C LEU A 100 6.09 -7.90 -4.36
N GLY A 101 6.94 -8.83 -4.82
CA GLY A 101 6.50 -10.15 -5.29
C GLY A 101 5.84 -11.01 -4.21
N PRO A 102 5.09 -12.04 -4.62
CA PRO A 102 4.39 -12.93 -3.70
C PRO A 102 5.35 -13.80 -2.89
N ASN A 103 4.84 -14.37 -1.79
CA ASN A 103 5.52 -15.39 -0.96
C ASN A 103 6.85 -14.94 -0.30
N LEU A 104 7.11 -13.64 -0.19
CA LEU A 104 8.25 -13.10 0.55
C LEU A 104 8.10 -13.24 2.07
N PHE A 105 6.89 -13.52 2.56
CA PHE A 105 6.62 -13.75 3.98
C PHE A 105 6.51 -15.24 4.26
N TYR A 106 7.29 -15.73 5.22
CA TYR A 106 7.31 -17.15 5.61
C TYR A 106 5.94 -17.75 5.93
N ASN A 107 5.00 -16.94 6.42
CA ASN A 107 3.70 -17.40 6.92
C ASN A 107 2.51 -16.95 6.07
N SER A 108 2.73 -16.31 4.91
CA SER A 108 1.62 -15.82 4.09
C SER A 108 2.00 -15.69 2.62
N PRO A 109 1.14 -16.19 1.69
CA PRO A 109 1.32 -15.95 0.26
C PRO A 109 0.94 -14.53 -0.16
N MET A 110 0.48 -13.68 0.77
CA MET A 110 0.08 -12.31 0.45
C MET A 110 1.22 -11.50 -0.17
N GLU A 111 0.89 -10.84 -1.26
CA GLU A 111 1.66 -9.71 -1.77
C GLU A 111 1.57 -8.55 -0.76
N ALA A 112 2.69 -7.84 -0.59
CA ALA A 112 2.78 -6.66 0.24
C ALA A 112 3.34 -5.50 -0.56
N CYS A 113 3.05 -4.30 -0.06
CA CYS A 113 3.65 -3.09 -0.56
C CYS A 113 4.49 -2.42 0.54
N VAL A 114 5.52 -1.70 0.12
CA VAL A 114 6.25 -0.76 0.97
C VAL A 114 5.80 0.63 0.58
N VAL A 115 5.30 1.39 1.55
CA VAL A 115 5.00 2.81 1.37
C VAL A 115 6.10 3.62 2.01
N ILE A 116 6.72 4.48 1.20
CA ILE A 116 7.79 5.38 1.62
C ILE A 116 7.16 6.76 1.82
N CYS A 117 7.39 7.37 2.99
CA CYS A 117 6.95 8.73 3.28
C CYS A 117 8.13 9.60 3.71
N ARG A 118 7.99 10.90 3.51
CA ARG A 118 8.98 11.90 3.89
C ARG A 118 8.28 13.17 4.33
N SER A 119 8.72 13.75 5.45
CA SER A 119 8.15 14.99 5.96
C SER A 119 8.37 16.19 5.03
N LYS A 120 9.53 16.24 4.37
CA LYS A 120 9.89 17.27 3.39
C LYS A 120 10.53 16.65 2.15
N LYS A 121 9.79 16.62 1.05
CA LYS A 121 10.27 16.08 -0.23
C LYS A 121 11.34 16.97 -0.88
N PRO A 122 12.31 16.38 -1.60
CA PRO A 122 13.14 17.11 -2.57
C PRO A 122 12.28 17.89 -3.57
N LYS A 123 12.76 19.05 -4.02
CA LYS A 123 11.98 20.00 -4.85
C LYS A 123 11.39 19.37 -6.11
N ASP A 124 12.14 18.48 -6.74
CA ASP A 124 11.78 17.75 -7.97
C ASP A 124 10.68 16.69 -7.76
N ARG A 125 10.47 16.26 -6.51
CA ARG A 125 9.52 15.21 -6.08
C ARG A 125 8.24 15.74 -5.44
N ILE A 126 8.17 17.04 -5.13
CA ILE A 126 6.97 17.68 -4.56
C ILE A 126 5.79 17.52 -5.53
N GLY A 127 4.62 17.17 -4.99
CA GLY A 127 3.40 16.97 -5.77
C GLY A 127 3.42 15.73 -6.66
N LYS A 128 4.34 14.80 -6.41
CA LYS A 128 4.50 13.55 -7.16
C LYS A 128 4.66 12.36 -6.22
N ILE A 129 4.22 11.20 -6.69
CA ILE A 129 4.44 9.90 -6.05
C ILE A 129 5.07 8.96 -7.09
N LEU A 130 6.15 8.29 -6.69
CA LEU A 130 6.76 7.23 -7.50
C LEU A 130 6.08 5.89 -7.22
N PHE A 131 5.60 5.23 -8.26
CA PHE A 131 5.12 3.85 -8.19
C PHE A 131 6.20 2.94 -8.76
N ILE A 132 6.47 1.83 -8.06
CA ILE A 132 7.42 0.79 -8.48
C ILE A 132 6.70 -0.56 -8.41
N ASP A 133 6.62 -1.27 -9.54
CA ASP A 133 6.07 -2.63 -9.62
C ASP A 133 7.21 -3.65 -9.66
N ALA A 134 7.67 -4.05 -8.47
CA ALA A 134 8.72 -5.06 -8.33
C ALA A 134 8.15 -6.47 -8.07
N VAL A 135 6.92 -6.73 -8.53
CA VAL A 135 6.25 -8.04 -8.32
C VAL A 135 7.04 -9.21 -8.93
N ASN A 136 7.78 -8.94 -10.01
CA ASN A 136 8.59 -9.94 -10.71
C ASN A 136 10.04 -10.01 -10.19
N GLU A 137 10.44 -9.11 -9.27
CA GLU A 137 11.79 -9.06 -8.70
C GLU A 137 11.92 -10.01 -7.51
N VAL A 138 11.60 -11.28 -7.72
CA VAL A 138 11.62 -12.30 -6.66
C VAL A 138 12.20 -13.60 -7.18
N THR A 139 13.13 -14.18 -6.43
CA THR A 139 13.67 -15.51 -6.72
C THR A 139 12.98 -16.51 -5.81
N ARG A 140 12.57 -17.63 -6.39
CA ARG A 140 12.02 -18.75 -5.63
C ARG A 140 13.03 -19.89 -5.62
N GLU A 141 13.42 -20.30 -4.42
CA GLU A 141 14.22 -21.49 -4.20
C GLU A 141 13.45 -22.44 -3.28
N ARG A 142 13.12 -23.63 -3.79
CA ARG A 142 12.26 -24.61 -3.11
C ARG A 142 10.91 -23.97 -2.70
N ALA A 143 10.62 -23.93 -1.40
CA ALA A 143 9.40 -23.39 -0.82
C ALA A 143 9.53 -21.93 -0.35
N GLN A 144 10.69 -21.29 -0.55
CA GLN A 144 10.95 -19.93 -0.07
C GLN A 144 11.15 -18.98 -1.24
N SER A 145 10.64 -17.76 -1.09
CA SER A 145 10.87 -16.68 -2.05
C SER A 145 11.65 -15.57 -1.36
N PHE A 146 12.63 -14.99 -2.06
CA PHE A 146 13.50 -13.96 -1.51
C PHE A 146 13.94 -12.95 -2.57
N LEU A 147 14.42 -11.79 -2.11
CA LEU A 147 15.03 -10.77 -2.95
C LEU A 147 16.54 -11.04 -3.03
N THR A 148 17.07 -11.18 -4.25
CA THR A 148 18.52 -11.22 -4.46
C THR A 148 19.12 -9.83 -4.31
N ALA A 149 20.45 -9.73 -4.17
CA ALA A 149 21.12 -8.44 -4.18
C ALA A 149 20.82 -7.64 -5.47
N ALA A 150 20.79 -8.32 -6.62
CA ALA A 150 20.44 -7.70 -7.90
C ALA A 150 19.02 -7.11 -7.92
N HIS A 151 18.04 -7.81 -7.34
CA HIS A 151 16.66 -7.31 -7.21
C HIS A 151 16.62 -6.04 -6.35
N ILE A 152 17.30 -6.07 -5.19
CA ILE A 152 17.36 -4.94 -4.27
C ILE A 152 18.03 -3.75 -4.96
N ASP A 153 19.16 -3.96 -5.64
CA ASP A 153 19.88 -2.91 -6.35
C ASP A 153 19.03 -2.29 -7.47
N ARG A 154 18.29 -3.11 -8.24
CA ARG A 154 17.37 -2.61 -9.26
C ARG A 154 16.31 -1.70 -8.66
N ILE A 155 15.64 -2.15 -7.59
CA ILE A 155 14.59 -1.40 -6.89
C ILE A 155 15.14 -0.08 -6.32
N VAL A 156 16.29 -0.15 -5.65
CA VAL A 156 16.94 1.00 -5.02
C VAL A 156 17.39 2.01 -6.08
N ASN A 157 17.97 1.55 -7.19
CA ASN A 157 18.38 2.42 -8.28
C ASN A 157 17.19 3.11 -8.93
N ALA A 158 16.08 2.40 -9.15
CA ALA A 158 14.85 2.99 -9.67
C ALA A 158 14.25 4.04 -8.72
N TYR A 159 14.24 3.76 -7.41
CA TYR A 159 13.81 4.73 -6.39
C TYR A 159 14.70 5.99 -6.35
N ARG A 160 16.02 5.82 -6.48
CA ARG A 160 16.98 6.94 -6.50
C ARG A 160 16.83 7.78 -7.77
N ALA A 161 16.68 7.13 -8.93
CA ALA A 161 16.50 7.79 -10.22
C ALA A 161 15.20 8.60 -10.28
N PHE A 162 14.14 8.15 -9.59
CA PHE A 162 12.83 8.83 -9.56
C PHE A 162 12.31 9.14 -10.98
N GLY A 163 12.50 8.18 -11.88
CA GLY A 163 12.08 8.26 -13.28
C GLY A 163 11.06 7.18 -13.63
N GLY A 164 10.42 7.33 -14.79
CA GLY A 164 9.53 6.31 -15.36
C GLY A 164 10.29 5.29 -16.19
N GLU A 165 9.96 4.02 -16.03
CA GLU A 165 10.46 2.86 -16.77
C GLU A 165 9.25 2.01 -17.17
N ALA A 166 9.04 1.78 -18.46
CA ALA A 166 7.88 1.05 -18.95
C ALA A 166 7.80 -0.35 -18.32
N GLY A 167 6.66 -0.66 -17.70
CA GLY A 167 6.45 -1.94 -17.01
C GLY A 167 7.07 -2.06 -15.62
N PHE A 168 7.82 -1.06 -15.14
CA PHE A 168 8.51 -1.13 -13.84
C PHE A 168 8.24 0.08 -12.94
N THR A 169 8.33 1.31 -13.44
CA THR A 169 8.08 2.52 -12.63
C THR A 169 7.24 3.56 -13.34
N ALA A 170 6.50 4.36 -12.55
CA ALA A 170 5.77 5.53 -13.03
C ALA A 170 5.85 6.65 -11.99
N VAL A 171 6.16 7.87 -12.44
CA VAL A 171 6.09 9.08 -11.62
C VAL A 171 4.77 9.78 -11.92
N VAL A 172 3.93 9.92 -10.90
CA VAL A 172 2.54 10.34 -11.07
C VAL A 172 2.29 11.58 -10.24
N THR A 173 1.60 12.56 -10.82
CA THR A 173 1.23 13.80 -10.12
C THR A 173 0.04 13.59 -9.19
N LEU A 174 -0.08 14.40 -8.12
CA LEU A 174 -1.26 14.33 -7.24
C LEU A 174 -2.57 14.58 -8.01
N ASN A 175 -2.56 15.39 -9.07
CA ASN A 175 -3.74 15.66 -9.90
C ASN A 175 -4.20 14.42 -10.67
N GLU A 176 -3.26 13.64 -11.21
CA GLU A 176 -3.58 12.37 -11.87
C GLU A 176 -4.09 11.32 -10.87
N ILE A 177 -3.55 11.32 -9.64
CA ILE A 177 -4.04 10.45 -8.58
C ILE A 177 -5.47 10.85 -8.15
N ALA A 178 -5.73 12.15 -8.07
CA ALA A 178 -7.04 12.68 -7.73
C ALA A 178 -8.11 12.31 -8.77
N SER A 179 -7.77 12.33 -10.07
CA SER A 179 -8.71 11.91 -11.14
C SER A 179 -9.05 10.41 -11.08
N LYS A 180 -8.20 9.61 -10.42
CA LYS A 180 -8.41 8.18 -10.14
C LYS A 180 -8.92 7.93 -8.71
N GLN A 181 -9.70 8.86 -8.16
CA GLN A 181 -10.33 8.75 -6.83
C GLN A 181 -9.32 8.52 -5.69
N ASN A 182 -8.12 9.08 -5.82
CA ASN A 182 -7.03 8.92 -4.87
C ASN A 182 -6.64 7.45 -4.62
N ASN A 183 -6.86 6.58 -5.60
CA ASN A 183 -6.49 5.18 -5.53
C ASN A 183 -4.98 5.02 -5.81
N LEU A 184 -4.25 4.39 -4.90
CA LEU A 184 -2.80 4.19 -4.99
C LEU A 184 -2.43 2.79 -5.51
N SER A 185 -3.35 2.08 -6.16
CA SER A 185 -3.07 0.77 -6.74
C SER A 185 -2.04 0.89 -7.85
N ILE A 186 -0.90 0.23 -7.70
CA ILE A 186 0.23 0.28 -8.63
C ILE A 186 -0.16 -0.02 -10.09
N PRO A 187 -1.03 -1.02 -10.39
CA PRO A 187 -1.43 -1.32 -11.77
C PRO A 187 -2.17 -0.19 -12.51
N LEU A 188 -2.69 0.82 -11.78
CA LEU A 188 -3.33 2.00 -12.40
C LEU A 188 -2.32 2.97 -13.03
N TYR A 189 -1.03 2.80 -12.72
CA TYR A 189 0.04 3.72 -13.08
C TYR A 189 1.18 3.01 -13.81
N VAL A 190 1.54 1.80 -13.38
CA VAL A 190 2.58 0.98 -14.03
C VAL A 190 1.88 -0.07 -14.89
N LYS A 191 1.85 0.15 -16.21
CA LYS A 191 1.31 -0.81 -17.16
C LYS A 191 2.32 -1.92 -17.42
N ARG A 192 2.02 -3.13 -16.95
CA ARG A 192 2.82 -4.32 -17.24
C ARG A 192 2.85 -4.55 -18.75
N THR A 193 4.03 -4.78 -19.30
CA THR A 193 4.26 -5.02 -20.73
C THR A 193 3.83 -6.42 -21.18
N ASN A 194 3.53 -7.32 -20.24
CA ASN A 194 3.00 -8.63 -20.55
C ASN A 194 1.50 -8.51 -20.90
N ALA A 195 1.19 -8.74 -22.17
CA ALA A 195 -0.16 -8.99 -22.65
C ALA A 195 -0.84 -10.01 -21.72
N SER A 196 -1.98 -9.65 -21.14
CA SER A 196 -2.73 -10.54 -20.28
C SER A 196 -3.17 -11.78 -21.07
N THR A 197 -2.61 -12.94 -20.74
CA THR A 197 -3.21 -14.26 -21.00
C THR A 197 -4.35 -14.51 -20.00
N GLY A 198 -5.22 -13.53 -19.80
CA GLY A 198 -6.51 -13.79 -19.17
C GLY A 198 -7.40 -14.55 -20.16
N PRO A 199 -8.36 -15.36 -19.69
CA PRO A 199 -9.39 -15.87 -20.58
C PRO A 199 -10.06 -14.69 -21.27
N ASP A 200 -10.30 -14.81 -22.58
CA ASP A 200 -11.04 -13.78 -23.30
C ASP A 200 -12.41 -13.59 -22.64
N LEU A 201 -13.01 -12.41 -22.84
CA LEU A 201 -14.28 -12.05 -22.22
C LEU A 201 -15.36 -13.11 -22.45
N ALA A 202 -15.43 -13.72 -23.64
CA ALA A 202 -16.45 -14.72 -23.96
C ALA A 202 -16.23 -16.01 -23.17
N SER A 203 -14.98 -16.44 -23.00
CA SER A 203 -14.62 -17.58 -22.14
C SER A 203 -14.97 -17.32 -20.68
N ALA A 204 -14.63 -16.13 -20.15
CA ALA A 204 -14.98 -15.75 -18.78
C ALA A 204 -16.51 -15.69 -18.56
N LEU A 205 -17.26 -15.13 -19.52
CA LEU A 205 -18.73 -15.04 -19.44
C LEU A 205 -19.38 -16.43 -19.44
N ARG A 206 -18.84 -17.35 -20.23
CA ARG A 206 -19.32 -18.73 -20.31
C ARG A 206 -19.16 -19.44 -18.97
N VAL A 207 -17.97 -19.36 -18.38
CA VAL A 207 -17.69 -19.94 -17.06
C VAL A 207 -18.65 -19.36 -16.01
N TRP A 208 -18.81 -18.04 -15.98
CA TRP A 208 -19.72 -17.40 -15.02
C TRP A 208 -21.18 -17.88 -15.16
N ARG A 209 -21.68 -17.98 -16.40
CA ARG A 209 -23.04 -18.48 -16.66
C ARG A 209 -23.23 -19.92 -16.18
N THR A 210 -22.26 -20.79 -16.49
CA THR A 210 -22.31 -22.19 -16.06
C THR A 210 -22.31 -22.30 -14.53
N SER A 211 -21.39 -21.61 -13.85
CA SER A 211 -21.33 -21.64 -12.38
C SER A 211 -22.58 -21.02 -11.73
N SER A 212 -23.14 -19.96 -12.31
CA SER A 212 -24.39 -19.36 -11.83
C SER A 212 -25.58 -20.32 -11.98
N GLY A 213 -25.66 -21.06 -13.09
CA GLY A 213 -26.68 -22.08 -13.30
C GLY A 213 -26.58 -23.22 -12.29
N GLN A 214 -25.37 -23.73 -12.05
CA GLN A 214 -25.11 -24.77 -11.06
C GLN A 214 -25.49 -24.34 -9.64
N LEU A 215 -25.14 -23.11 -9.25
CA LEU A 215 -25.54 -22.56 -7.95
C LEU A 215 -27.05 -22.49 -7.78
N LYS A 216 -27.78 -22.05 -8.83
CA LYS A 216 -29.25 -21.98 -8.81
C LYS A 216 -29.89 -23.35 -8.66
N ALA A 217 -29.38 -24.35 -9.39
CA ALA A 217 -29.87 -25.73 -9.29
C ALA A 217 -29.64 -26.30 -7.89
N ALA A 218 -28.42 -26.17 -7.36
CA ALA A 218 -28.09 -26.63 -6.01
C ALA A 218 -28.89 -25.90 -4.92
N ALA A 219 -29.20 -24.61 -5.10
CA ALA A 219 -30.05 -23.86 -4.18
C ALA A 219 -31.50 -24.36 -4.21
N ALA A 220 -32.03 -24.69 -5.39
CA ALA A 220 -33.39 -25.24 -5.51
C ALA A 220 -33.52 -26.59 -4.81
N GLU A 221 -32.55 -27.49 -4.98
CA GLU A 221 -32.50 -28.79 -4.29
C GLU A 221 -32.38 -28.69 -2.76
N LEU A 222 -31.83 -27.58 -2.25
CA LEU A 222 -31.63 -27.39 -0.80
C LEU A 222 -32.90 -26.87 -0.08
N PHE A 223 -33.85 -26.32 -0.82
CA PHE A 223 -35.07 -25.69 -0.29
C PHE A 223 -36.37 -26.43 -0.71
N GLU A 224 -36.25 -27.61 -1.33
CA GLU A 224 -37.31 -28.63 -1.46
C GLU A 224 -37.17 -29.69 -0.35
#